data_AF-A0A928YKM0-F1
#
_entry.id   AF-A0A928YKM0-F1
#
_cell.length_a   1.000
_cell.length_b   1.000
_cell.length_c   1.000
_cell.angle_alpha   90.00
_cell.angle_beta   90.00
_cell.angle_gamma   90.00
#
_symmetry.space_group_name_H-M   'P 1'
#
loop_
_entity.id
_entity.type
_entity.pdbx_description
1 polymer ?
#
loop_
_entity_poly.entity_id
_entity_poly.type
_entity_poly.pdbx_seq_one_letter_code
_entity_poly.pdbx_strand_id
1 'polypeptide(L)'
;GMGGDKIQMRDGVVWLNDKPIARKRVADFVENGERTPRYQETLPNGRTYFTLDENPHHIGDNTDAYYVPAEHYFMMGDNRDNSTDSRFTHYVGYVPHDNLVGPARVLFFSLGDRARFWEIWRWGDAIRFDRLLTIVK
;
A
#
# COMPACT_ATOMS: atom_id res chain seq x y z
N GLY A 1 -8.75 4.41 -6.31
CA GLY A 1 -9.88 5.14 -6.88
C GLY A 1 -11.09 4.23 -6.99
N MET A 2 -12.24 4.83 -7.30
CA MET A 2 -13.53 4.18 -7.41
C MET A 2 -14.01 4.22 -8.87
N GLY A 3 -15.09 3.50 -9.18
CA GLY A 3 -15.65 3.49 -10.53
C GLY A 3 -15.87 4.89 -11.12
N GLY A 4 -15.41 5.07 -12.35
CA GLY A 4 -15.40 6.36 -13.06
C GLY A 4 -14.12 7.18 -12.89
N ASP A 5 -13.25 6.85 -11.92
CA ASP A 5 -11.96 7.51 -11.80
C ASP A 5 -11.01 7.13 -12.94
N LYS A 6 -10.22 8.12 -13.38
CA LYS A 6 -9.01 7.93 -14.16
C LYS A 6 -7.80 8.02 -13.25
N ILE A 7 -6.94 7.01 -13.26
CA ILE A 7 -5.73 6.95 -12.42
C ILE A 7 -4.51 6.70 -13.29
N GLN A 8 -3.40 7.36 -13.00
CA GLN A 8 -2.14 7.11 -13.68
C GLN A 8 -0.96 7.36 -12.74
N MET A 9 0.09 6.55 -12.82
CA MET A 9 1.37 6.88 -12.21
C MET A 9 2.23 7.64 -13.23
N ARG A 10 2.77 8.79 -12.83
CA ARG A 10 3.76 9.54 -13.62
C ARG A 10 4.88 9.98 -12.70
N ASP A 11 6.10 9.53 -12.97
CA ASP A 11 7.30 9.81 -12.17
C ASP A 11 7.07 9.57 -10.66
N GLY A 12 6.42 8.46 -10.32
CA GLY A 12 6.12 8.05 -8.95
C GLY A 12 4.99 8.87 -8.29
N VAL A 13 4.35 9.80 -9.00
CA VAL A 13 3.21 10.57 -8.49
C VAL A 13 1.91 9.97 -9.02
N VAL A 14 0.93 9.80 -8.14
CA VAL A 14 -0.42 9.39 -8.54
C VAL A 14 -1.15 10.60 -9.14
N TRP A 15 -1.66 10.44 -10.34
CA TRP A 15 -2.58 11.37 -10.99
C TRP A 15 -3.98 10.80 -10.90
N LEU A 16 -4.88 11.54 -10.26
CA LEU A 16 -6.30 11.19 -10.12
C LEU A 16 -7.13 12.20 -10.90
N ASN A 17 -7.88 11.74 -11.90
CA ASN A 17 -8.72 12.57 -12.77
C ASN A 17 -7.93 13.76 -13.33
N ASP A 18 -6.75 13.45 -13.89
CA ASP A 18 -5.79 14.38 -14.49
C ASP A 18 -5.20 15.45 -13.54
N LYS A 19 -5.36 15.25 -12.23
CA LYS A 19 -4.74 16.10 -11.20
C LYS A 19 -3.72 15.29 -10.39
N PRO A 20 -2.48 15.76 -10.22
CA PRO A 20 -1.52 15.08 -9.36
C PRO A 20 -1.98 15.18 -7.90
N ILE A 21 -1.89 14.09 -7.16
CA ILE A 21 -2.04 14.14 -5.70
C ILE A 21 -0.79 14.78 -5.09
N ALA A 22 -0.95 15.55 -4.03
CA ALA A 22 0.19 16.18 -3.39
C ALA A 22 1.05 15.11 -2.72
N ARG A 23 2.35 15.10 -3.05
CA ARG A 23 3.34 14.16 -2.51
C ARG A 23 4.52 14.94 -1.93
N LYS A 24 4.92 14.61 -0.70
CA LYS A 24 6.05 15.25 0.00
C LYS A 24 7.01 14.20 0.54
N ARG A 25 8.29 14.28 0.19
CA ARG A 25 9.35 13.47 0.84
C ARG A 25 9.44 13.86 2.32
N VAL A 26 9.37 12.87 3.20
CA VAL A 26 9.52 13.04 4.65
C VAL A 26 10.71 12.22 5.13
N ALA A 27 10.97 12.22 6.44
CA ALA A 27 12.01 11.38 7.03
C ALA A 27 11.77 9.91 6.66
N ASP A 28 12.85 9.24 6.26
CA ASP A 28 12.85 7.83 5.88
C ASP A 28 12.18 6.97 6.95
N PHE A 29 11.52 5.90 6.50
CA PHE A 29 11.12 4.83 7.37
C PHE A 29 12.35 4.00 7.75
N VAL A 30 12.47 3.64 9.02
CA VAL A 30 13.61 2.88 9.53
C VAL A 30 13.10 1.63 10.21
N GLU A 31 13.49 0.47 9.68
CA GLU A 31 13.19 -0.84 10.24
C GLU A 31 14.46 -1.69 10.20
N ASN A 32 14.81 -2.31 11.33
CA ASN A 32 16.01 -3.15 11.46
C ASN A 32 17.34 -2.49 11.02
N GLY A 33 17.41 -1.15 11.05
CA GLY A 33 18.59 -0.37 10.63
C GLY A 33 18.62 -0.02 9.14
N GLU A 34 17.71 -0.58 8.34
CA GLU A 34 17.52 -0.23 6.94
C GLU A 34 16.68 1.02 6.81
N ARG A 35 16.99 1.85 5.81
CA ARG A 35 16.31 3.13 5.56
C ARG A 35 15.59 3.07 4.23
N THR A 36 14.28 3.21 4.27
CA THR A 36 13.43 3.24 3.09
C THR A 36 12.88 4.67 2.90
N PRO A 37 13.04 5.26 1.70
CA PRO A 37 12.41 6.54 1.39
C PRO A 37 10.91 6.52 1.67
N ARG A 38 10.43 7.54 2.40
CA ARG A 38 9.01 7.66 2.78
C ARG A 38 8.43 8.97 2.33
N TYR A 39 7.19 8.92 1.87
CA TYR A 39 6.45 10.05 1.35
C TYR A 39 5.14 10.19 2.08
N GLN A 40 4.71 11.43 2.27
CA GLN A 40 3.36 11.75 2.68
C GLN A 40 2.56 12.14 1.44
N GLU A 41 1.46 11.45 1.20
CA GLU A 41 0.52 11.74 0.10
C GLU A 41 -0.77 12.33 0.67
N THR A 42 -1.34 13.33 -0.01
CA THR A 42 -2.59 13.99 0.38
C THR A 42 -3.61 13.88 -0.73
N LEU A 43 -4.75 13.26 -0.44
CA LEU A 43 -5.87 13.12 -1.37
C LEU A 43 -6.65 14.43 -1.50
N PRO A 44 -7.46 14.60 -2.57
CA PRO A 44 -8.28 15.79 -2.76
C PRO A 44 -9.27 16.09 -1.62
N ASN A 45 -9.66 15.07 -0.85
CA ASN A 45 -10.53 15.21 0.33
C ASN A 45 -9.77 15.60 1.62
N GLY A 46 -8.47 15.87 1.53
CA GLY A 46 -7.62 16.27 2.64
C GLY A 46 -7.07 15.12 3.48
N ARG A 47 -7.45 13.85 3.22
CA ARG A 47 -6.85 12.71 3.92
C ARG A 47 -5.40 12.52 3.51
N THR A 48 -4.57 12.20 4.49
CA THR A 48 -3.14 11.95 4.31
C THR A 48 -2.77 10.53 4.72
N TYR A 49 -1.78 9.96 4.04
CA TYR A 49 -1.18 8.67 4.40
C TYR A 49 0.29 8.66 4.03
N PHE A 50 1.02 7.70 4.60
CA PHE A 50 2.43 7.47 4.29
C PHE A 50 2.59 6.36 3.28
N THR A 51 3.56 6.51 2.38
CA THR A 51 3.95 5.51 1.39
C THR A 51 5.45 5.35 1.38
N LEU A 52 5.91 4.14 1.06
CA LEU A 52 7.30 3.78 0.82
C LEU A 52 7.48 3.58 -0.69
N ASP A 53 8.58 4.10 -1.22
CA ASP A 53 8.95 4.04 -2.64
C ASP A 53 10.48 4.04 -2.70
N GLU A 54 11.07 2.88 -2.93
CA GLU A 54 12.49 2.60 -2.74
C GLU A 54 13.32 2.90 -3.99
N ASN A 55 12.78 2.53 -5.15
CA ASN A 55 13.44 2.63 -6.43
C ASN A 55 12.76 3.69 -7.30
N PRO A 56 13.39 4.85 -7.56
CA PRO A 56 12.79 5.95 -8.32
C PRO A 56 12.55 5.65 -9.81
N HIS A 57 12.91 4.45 -10.27
CA HIS A 57 12.73 3.96 -11.63
C HIS A 57 12.01 2.60 -11.65
N HIS A 58 11.17 2.34 -10.66
CA HIS A 58 10.41 1.11 -10.60
C HIS A 58 9.36 1.07 -11.72
N ILE A 59 9.05 -0.14 -12.21
CA ILE A 59 8.06 -0.33 -13.28
C ILE A 59 6.66 0.19 -12.90
N GLY A 60 6.38 0.34 -11.60
CA GLY A 60 5.13 0.89 -11.09
C GLY A 60 5.07 2.43 -11.04
N ASP A 61 6.14 3.14 -11.39
CA ASP A 61 6.23 4.61 -11.25
C ASP A 61 5.70 5.38 -12.45
N ASN A 62 5.65 4.71 -13.61
CA ASN A 62 5.17 5.25 -14.86
C ASN A 62 4.26 4.21 -15.52
N THR A 63 2.97 4.51 -15.60
CA THR A 63 1.97 3.58 -16.14
C THR A 63 1.15 4.23 -17.23
N ASP A 64 0.45 3.41 -18.00
CA ASP A 64 -0.71 3.86 -18.77
C ASP A 64 -1.83 4.33 -17.83
N ALA A 65 -2.81 5.02 -18.42
CA ALA A 65 -3.99 5.46 -17.68
C ALA A 65 -4.95 4.28 -17.43
N TYR A 66 -5.34 4.13 -16.17
CA TYR A 66 -6.38 3.22 -15.72
C TYR A 66 -7.72 3.94 -15.66
N TYR A 67 -8.73 3.35 -16.28
CA TYR A 67 -10.12 3.82 -16.21
C TYR A 67 -10.90 2.82 -15.37
N VAL A 68 -11.17 3.18 -14.12
CA VAL A 68 -11.78 2.26 -13.16
C VAL A 68 -13.22 1.97 -13.59
N PRO A 69 -13.60 0.71 -13.87
CA PRO A 69 -14.96 0.37 -14.24
C PRO A 69 -15.95 0.69 -13.12
N ALA A 70 -17.23 0.86 -13.47
CA ALA A 70 -18.30 0.90 -12.47
C ALA A 70 -18.25 -0.35 -11.57
N GLU A 71 -18.65 -0.21 -10.31
CA GLU A 71 -18.60 -1.28 -9.30
C GLU A 71 -17.22 -1.92 -9.10
N HIS A 72 -16.14 -1.20 -9.43
CA HIS A 72 -14.77 -1.64 -9.20
C HIS A 72 -13.95 -0.58 -8.46
N TYR A 73 -12.83 -1.02 -7.92
CA TYR A 73 -11.86 -0.21 -7.21
C TYR A 73 -10.47 -0.44 -7.76
N PHE A 74 -9.67 0.63 -7.74
CA PHE A 74 -8.24 0.57 -7.98
C PHE A 74 -7.52 0.79 -6.66
N MET A 75 -6.73 -0.18 -6.24
CA MET A 75 -6.04 -0.20 -4.95
C MET A 75 -4.54 -0.20 -5.15
N MET A 76 -3.83 0.47 -4.24
CA MET A 76 -2.37 0.46 -4.20
C MET A 76 -1.91 0.22 -2.76
N GLY A 77 -0.85 -0.56 -2.62
CA GLY A 77 -0.16 -0.71 -1.35
C GLY A 77 0.53 0.59 -0.93
N ASP A 78 0.73 0.74 0.37
CA ASP A 78 1.56 1.80 0.94
C ASP A 78 3.05 1.52 0.73
N ASN A 79 3.48 0.26 0.77
CA ASN A 79 4.81 -0.16 0.31
C ASN A 79 4.82 -0.38 -1.21
N ARG A 80 5.03 0.70 -1.97
CA ARG A 80 4.75 0.76 -3.42
C ARG A 80 5.59 -0.20 -4.23
N ASP A 81 6.87 -0.34 -3.97
CA ASP A 81 7.72 -1.21 -4.78
C ASP A 81 7.62 -2.68 -4.39
N ASN A 82 7.10 -2.94 -3.19
CA ASN A 82 6.93 -4.29 -2.66
C ASN A 82 5.45 -4.72 -2.63
N SER A 83 4.61 -4.11 -3.46
CA SER A 83 3.17 -4.38 -3.53
C SER A 83 2.77 -4.79 -4.95
N THR A 84 2.34 -6.03 -5.11
CA THR A 84 1.61 -6.46 -6.31
C THR A 84 0.14 -6.06 -6.15
N ASP A 85 -0.22 -4.91 -6.72
CA ASP A 85 -1.55 -4.31 -6.61
C ASP A 85 -2.15 -3.97 -7.99
N SER A 86 -3.18 -3.10 -8.02
CA SER A 86 -3.93 -2.81 -9.25
C SER A 86 -3.09 -2.23 -10.39
N ARG A 87 -1.89 -1.71 -10.12
CA ARG A 87 -0.93 -1.28 -11.17
C ARG A 87 -0.47 -2.46 -12.05
N PHE A 88 -0.56 -3.69 -11.54
CA PHE A 88 -0.13 -4.89 -12.23
C PHE A 88 -1.35 -5.67 -12.73
N THR A 89 -1.93 -5.22 -13.86
CA THR A 89 -3.21 -5.71 -14.38
C THR A 89 -3.25 -7.21 -14.69
N HIS A 90 -2.13 -7.81 -15.06
CA HIS A 90 -2.02 -9.25 -15.30
C HIS A 90 -2.01 -10.10 -14.02
N TYR A 91 -1.87 -9.47 -12.85
CA TYR A 91 -1.82 -10.14 -11.55
C TYR A 91 -3.05 -9.83 -10.70
N VAL A 92 -3.32 -8.55 -10.44
CA VAL A 92 -4.43 -8.12 -9.57
C VAL A 92 -5.46 -7.31 -10.35
N GLY A 93 -5.03 -6.21 -10.99
CA GLY A 93 -5.94 -5.32 -11.71
C GLY A 93 -7.02 -4.70 -10.81
N TYR A 94 -8.19 -4.42 -11.38
CA TYR A 94 -9.30 -3.81 -10.65
C TYR A 94 -9.97 -4.80 -9.70
N VAL A 95 -10.36 -4.33 -8.52
CA VAL A 95 -11.04 -5.12 -7.49
C VAL A 95 -12.55 -4.91 -7.60
N PRO A 96 -13.35 -5.94 -7.90
CA PRO A 96 -14.81 -5.85 -7.88
C PRO A 96 -15.35 -5.45 -6.50
N HIS A 97 -16.44 -4.68 -6.46
CA HIS A 97 -17.10 -4.28 -5.21
C HIS A 97 -17.47 -5.48 -4.32
N ASP A 98 -17.95 -6.56 -4.93
CA ASP A 98 -18.36 -7.78 -4.21
C ASP A 98 -17.20 -8.45 -3.44
N ASN A 99 -15.95 -8.16 -3.82
CA ASN A 99 -14.77 -8.67 -3.11
C ASN A 99 -14.41 -7.82 -1.87
N LEU A 100 -15.12 -6.72 -1.61
CA LEU A 100 -14.91 -5.87 -0.44
C LEU A 100 -15.71 -6.38 0.76
N VAL A 101 -15.03 -7.06 1.67
CA VAL A 101 -15.63 -7.52 2.94
C VAL A 101 -15.79 -6.37 3.94
N GLY A 102 -14.84 -5.45 4.00
CA GLY A 102 -14.86 -4.32 4.93
C GLY A 102 -13.46 -3.79 5.26
N PRO A 103 -13.37 -2.76 6.14
CA PRO A 103 -12.09 -2.19 6.54
C PRO A 103 -11.26 -3.16 7.40
N ALA A 104 -9.95 -3.16 7.19
CA ALA A 104 -9.00 -3.87 8.05
C ALA A 104 -8.93 -3.19 9.43
N ARG A 105 -9.60 -3.76 10.43
CA ARG A 105 -9.71 -3.19 11.79
C ARG A 105 -8.92 -3.93 12.86
N VAL A 106 -8.48 -5.15 12.59
CA VAL A 106 -7.87 -6.03 13.61
C VAL A 106 -6.53 -6.52 13.12
N LEU A 107 -5.49 -6.30 13.92
CA LEU A 107 -4.20 -6.92 13.70
C LEU A 107 -4.26 -8.37 14.20
N PHE A 108 -4.50 -9.31 13.27
CA PHE A 108 -4.69 -10.71 13.62
C PHE A 108 -3.39 -11.45 13.94
N PHE A 109 -2.28 -11.12 13.29
CA PHE A 109 -1.01 -11.81 13.46
C PHE A 109 0.18 -10.86 13.22
N SER A 110 1.21 -10.97 14.06
CA SER A 110 2.46 -10.24 13.89
C SER A 110 3.63 -11.07 14.45
N LEU A 111 4.58 -11.39 13.57
CA LEU A 111 5.83 -12.05 13.92
C LEU A 111 6.94 -11.00 14.04
N GLY A 112 7.70 -11.03 15.13
CA GLY A 112 8.89 -10.21 15.30
C GLY A 112 10.13 -10.84 14.68
N ASP A 113 11.22 -10.09 14.71
CA ASP A 113 12.49 -10.44 14.04
C ASP A 113 13.24 -11.61 14.71
N ARG A 114 12.65 -12.22 15.74
CA ARG A 114 13.20 -13.36 16.50
C ARG A 114 12.92 -14.72 15.86
N ALA A 115 12.07 -14.79 14.84
CA ALA A 115 11.84 -16.01 14.08
C ALA A 115 11.44 -15.69 12.66
N ARG A 116 11.82 -16.56 11.73
CA ARG A 116 11.26 -16.57 10.38
C ARG A 116 9.92 -17.29 10.37
N PHE A 117 9.10 -17.02 9.36
CA PHE A 117 7.78 -17.64 9.25
C PHE A 117 7.83 -19.18 9.27
N TRP A 118 8.82 -19.83 8.66
CA TRP A 118 8.89 -21.30 8.68
C TRP A 118 9.45 -21.91 9.97
N GLU A 119 10.03 -21.09 10.88
CA GLU A 119 10.59 -21.57 12.14
C GLU A 119 9.48 -21.71 13.20
N ILE A 120 8.47 -22.55 12.93
CA ILE A 120 7.26 -22.68 13.78
C ILE A 120 7.58 -23.00 15.24
N TRP A 121 8.70 -23.69 15.50
CA TRP A 121 9.18 -24.03 16.85
C TRP A 121 9.70 -22.82 17.64
N ARG A 122 10.00 -21.70 16.97
CA ARG A 122 10.43 -20.44 17.60
C ARG A 122 9.31 -19.42 17.74
N TRP A 123 8.11 -19.72 17.23
CA TRP A 123 7.00 -18.78 17.22
C TRP A 123 6.52 -18.40 18.62
N GLY A 124 6.66 -19.29 19.61
CA GLY A 124 6.26 -19.01 21.00
C GLY A 124 6.88 -17.73 21.57
N ASP A 125 8.14 -17.44 21.23
CA ASP A 125 8.85 -16.25 21.72
C ASP A 125 8.89 -15.10 20.70
N ALA A 126 8.54 -15.38 19.44
CA ALA A 126 8.62 -14.42 18.34
C ALA A 126 7.28 -13.76 18.01
N ILE A 127 6.16 -14.37 18.35
CA ILE A 127 4.83 -13.76 18.19
C ILE A 127 4.76 -12.52 19.11
N ARG A 128 4.37 -11.39 18.52
CA ARG A 128 4.14 -10.13 19.24
C ARG A 128 2.73 -10.16 19.84
N PHE A 129 2.56 -10.89 20.95
CA PHE A 129 1.25 -11.08 21.59
C PHE A 129 0.58 -9.78 22.04
N ASP A 130 1.37 -8.74 22.34
CA ASP A 130 0.89 -7.39 22.65
C ASP A 130 0.13 -6.73 21.48
N ARG A 131 0.37 -7.18 20.25
CA ARG A 131 -0.25 -6.69 19.02
C ARG A 131 -1.37 -7.60 18.51
N LEU A 132 -1.55 -8.77 19.11
CA LEU A 132 -2.49 -9.78 18.67
C LEU A 132 -3.92 -9.33 19.00
N LEU A 133 -4.81 -9.39 18.01
CA LEU A 133 -6.21 -8.96 18.10
C LEU A 133 -6.40 -7.49 18.51
N THR A 134 -5.36 -6.66 18.38
CA THR A 134 -5.48 -5.23 18.66
C THR A 134 -6.32 -4.56 17.57
N ILE A 135 -7.25 -3.70 18.00
CA ILE A 135 -8.05 -2.88 17.08
C ILE A 135 -7.21 -1.68 16.63
N VAL A 136 -7.04 -1.54 15.32
CA VAL A 136 -6.42 -0.36 14.70
C VAL A 136 -7.51 0.70 14.52
N LYS A 137 -7.27 1.90 15.05
CA LYS A 137 -8.20 3.05 14.96
C LYS A 137 -8.08 3.76 13.63
#